data_AF-A0A399ZC77-F1
#
_entry.id   AF-A0A399ZC77-F1
#
_cell.length_a   1.000
_cell.length_b   1.000
_cell.length_c   1.000
_cell.angle_alpha   90.00
_cell.angle_beta   90.00
_cell.angle_gamma   90.00
#
_symmetry.space_group_name_H-M   'P 1'
#
loop_
_entity.id
_entity.type
_entity.pdbx_description
1 polymer ?
#
loop_
_entity_poly.entity_id
_entity_poly.type
_entity_poly.pdbx_seq_one_letter_code
_entity_poly.pdbx_strand_id
1 'polypeptide(L)'
;MNFEWMFAFLLGAACGALVWLGWARRYLPGAGWKVSRDALFEQMSDGVIVLDAQNRVVDVNDAALTMLDARGAQWLGREIVALQENLAPHLLPADASTQQDLKVRGADGATRFLNTRAMPLNQDPARRGRLILLHDVTARKRNEQALERLNAQLQAQLAEIQALQTTLQEQATRDPLTGLYNRRFLLEILDRELKQSARTRRPISVILLDVDHYKAINDTYGHAAGDAALKMLGEWLRVKTRRGDLVCRYGGDEFLVAMFGASAEVGLRRAQEWCDGFREMRVWYEGAALHITLSLGVATSPTHGATSEDLIHAADMAMYAAKQAGRDCVRSPEQADSELELNELALQAA
;
A
#
# COMPACT_ATOMS: atom_id res chain seq x y z
N MET A 1 34.26 -37.13 0.75
CA MET A 1 34.35 -36.42 -0.55
C MET A 1 33.48 -35.18 -0.51
N ASN A 2 33.96 -33.96 -0.33
CA ASN A 2 34.94 -33.41 0.60
C ASN A 2 34.54 -31.94 0.71
N PHE A 3 34.45 -31.42 1.92
CA PHE A 3 33.99 -30.07 2.28
C PHE A 3 34.91 -28.93 1.78
N GLU A 4 35.93 -29.24 0.98
CA GLU A 4 36.93 -28.30 0.47
C GLU A 4 36.54 -27.60 -0.83
N TRP A 5 35.54 -28.10 -1.57
CA TRP A 5 35.16 -27.51 -2.87
C TRP A 5 34.34 -26.23 -2.78
N MET A 6 33.79 -25.91 -1.60
CA MET A 6 32.97 -24.70 -1.40
C MET A 6 33.81 -23.43 -1.12
N PHE A 7 35.08 -23.57 -0.73
CA PHE A 7 35.98 -22.43 -0.55
C PHE A 7 36.63 -21.93 -1.85
N ALA A 8 36.62 -22.74 -2.91
CA ALA A 8 37.24 -22.41 -4.19
C ALA A 8 36.40 -21.47 -5.07
N PHE A 9 35.11 -21.27 -4.77
CA PHE A 9 34.20 -20.51 -5.63
C PHE A 9 34.05 -19.01 -5.27
N LEU A 10 34.70 -18.54 -4.20
CA LEU A 10 34.63 -17.14 -3.72
C LEU A 10 35.97 -16.38 -3.74
N LEU A 11 36.95 -16.89 -4.49
CA LEU A 11 38.22 -16.20 -4.73
C LEU A 11 38.26 -15.82 -6.21
N GLY A 12 37.92 -14.55 -6.47
CA GLY A 12 37.97 -13.92 -7.78
C GLY A 12 39.28 -14.20 -8.51
N ALA A 13 39.23 -14.11 -9.84
CA ALA A 13 40.25 -14.54 -10.79
C ALA A 13 41.72 -14.20 -10.42
N ALA A 14 41.96 -13.14 -9.65
CA ALA A 14 43.28 -12.75 -9.14
C ALA A 14 43.91 -13.75 -8.14
N CYS A 15 43.14 -14.28 -7.19
CA CYS A 15 43.67 -15.28 -6.24
C CYS A 15 43.81 -16.66 -6.86
N GLY A 16 42.91 -17.00 -7.79
CA GLY A 16 43.04 -18.19 -8.64
C GLY A 16 44.34 -18.16 -9.43
N ALA A 17 44.71 -17.01 -10.00
CA ALA A 17 45.95 -16.85 -10.76
C ALA A 17 47.20 -17.06 -9.88
N LEU A 18 47.26 -16.49 -8.67
CA LEU A 18 48.43 -16.63 -7.78
C LEU A 18 48.60 -18.05 -7.20
N VAL A 19 47.49 -18.71 -6.84
CA VAL A 19 47.50 -20.12 -6.41
C VAL A 19 47.85 -21.04 -7.58
N TRP A 20 47.31 -20.77 -8.78
CA TRP A 20 47.64 -21.50 -10.00
C TRP A 20 49.11 -21.31 -10.41
N LEU A 21 49.68 -20.10 -10.25
CA LEU A 21 51.11 -19.81 -10.49
C LEU A 21 52.03 -20.55 -9.50
N GLY A 22 51.62 -20.70 -8.24
CA GLY A 22 52.32 -21.51 -7.23
C GLY A 22 52.26 -23.01 -7.53
N TRP A 23 51.09 -23.49 -7.99
CA TRP A 23 50.87 -24.88 -8.40
C TRP A 23 51.65 -25.22 -9.69
N ALA A 24 51.59 -24.36 -10.71
CA ALA A 24 52.31 -24.52 -11.98
C ALA A 24 53.84 -24.57 -11.79
N ARG A 25 54.38 -23.78 -10.85
CA ARG A 25 55.82 -23.80 -10.47
C ARG A 25 56.25 -25.15 -9.88
N ARG A 26 55.34 -25.87 -9.22
CA ARG A 26 55.65 -27.14 -8.55
C ARG A 26 55.50 -28.36 -9.46
N TYR A 27 54.70 -28.27 -10.53
CA TYR A 27 54.34 -29.43 -11.35
C TYR A 27 54.74 -29.35 -12.84
N LEU A 28 55.24 -28.23 -13.36
CA LEU A 28 55.66 -28.09 -14.78
C LEU A 28 57.03 -27.38 -14.93
N PRO A 29 58.16 -28.07 -14.70
CA PRO A 29 59.47 -27.51 -14.93
C PRO A 29 59.86 -27.61 -16.41
N GLY A 30 59.86 -26.46 -17.10
CA GLY A 30 60.49 -26.31 -18.41
C GLY A 30 59.54 -26.28 -19.61
N ALA A 31 58.89 -25.14 -19.85
CA ALA A 31 58.52 -24.68 -21.20
C ALA A 31 57.96 -23.24 -21.15
N GLY A 32 58.65 -22.30 -21.82
CA GLY A 32 58.04 -21.29 -22.68
C GLY A 32 57.20 -20.12 -22.12
N TRP A 33 56.75 -20.10 -20.87
CA TRP A 33 55.92 -18.97 -20.38
C TRP A 33 56.76 -17.87 -19.71
N LYS A 34 57.52 -17.10 -20.50
CA LYS A 34 58.05 -15.78 -20.07
C LYS A 34 57.01 -14.68 -20.29
N VAL A 35 55.77 -14.89 -19.87
CA VAL A 35 54.94 -13.71 -19.56
C VAL A 35 55.56 -13.16 -18.27
N SER A 36 56.19 -11.99 -18.34
CA SER A 36 56.87 -11.42 -17.17
C SER A 36 55.85 -11.35 -16.03
N ARG A 37 56.20 -11.87 -14.85
CA ARG A 37 55.34 -11.77 -13.65
C ARG A 37 54.97 -10.31 -13.40
N ASP A 38 55.91 -9.41 -13.69
CA ASP A 38 55.74 -7.96 -13.60
C ASP A 38 54.70 -7.46 -14.60
N ALA A 39 54.68 -7.99 -15.84
CA ALA A 39 53.69 -7.59 -16.84
C ALA A 39 52.27 -8.07 -16.47
N LEU A 40 52.13 -9.26 -15.87
CA LEU A 40 50.83 -9.72 -15.36
C LEU A 40 50.40 -8.94 -14.12
N PHE A 41 51.35 -8.55 -13.27
CA PHE A 41 51.11 -7.77 -12.07
C PHE A 41 50.57 -6.38 -12.39
N GLU A 42 51.13 -5.72 -13.40
CA GLU A 42 50.70 -4.40 -13.86
C GLU A 42 49.41 -4.41 -14.69
N GLN A 43 49.08 -5.52 -15.36
CA GLN A 43 47.85 -5.62 -16.15
C GLN A 43 46.60 -5.97 -15.32
N MET A 44 46.74 -6.24 -14.02
CA MET A 44 45.59 -6.50 -13.15
C MET A 44 44.71 -5.26 -13.02
N SER A 45 43.40 -5.46 -13.12
CA SER A 45 42.41 -4.41 -12.86
C SER A 45 42.28 -4.09 -11.36
N ASP A 46 42.54 -5.08 -10.51
CA ASP A 46 42.54 -4.92 -9.06
C ASP A 46 43.87 -4.30 -8.60
N GLY A 47 43.79 -3.39 -7.64
CA GLY A 47 44.96 -2.85 -6.99
C GLY A 47 45.58 -3.89 -6.06
N VAL A 48 46.89 -4.09 -6.17
CA VAL A 48 47.63 -5.05 -5.34
C VAL A 48 48.78 -4.35 -4.66
N ILE A 49 48.88 -4.53 -3.34
CA ILE A 49 49.97 -4.03 -2.50
C ILE A 49 50.53 -5.20 -1.70
N VAL A 50 51.84 -5.39 -1.73
CA VAL A 50 52.56 -6.41 -0.96
C VAL A 50 53.36 -5.72 0.14
N LEU A 51 53.21 -6.19 1.38
CA LEU A 51 53.89 -5.68 2.56
C LEU A 51 54.85 -6.72 3.15
N ASP A 52 55.94 -6.26 3.76
CA ASP A 52 56.81 -7.08 4.60
C ASP A 52 56.25 -7.27 6.03
N ALA A 53 57.01 -7.95 6.89
CA ALA A 53 56.63 -8.20 8.29
C ALA A 53 56.61 -6.92 9.16
N GLN A 54 57.17 -5.82 8.66
CA GLN A 54 57.15 -4.50 9.29
C GLN A 54 56.10 -3.57 8.66
N ASN A 55 55.18 -4.13 7.86
CA ASN A 55 54.12 -3.40 7.12
C ASN A 55 54.66 -2.34 6.15
N ARG A 56 55.88 -2.51 5.62
CA ARG A 56 56.45 -1.66 4.57
C ARG A 56 56.13 -2.21 3.20
N VAL A 57 55.91 -1.32 2.23
CA VAL A 57 55.54 -1.71 0.86
C VAL A 57 56.75 -2.35 0.17
N VAL A 58 56.61 -3.61 -0.19
CA VAL A 58 57.58 -4.38 -0.98
C VAL A 58 57.25 -4.29 -2.46
N ASP A 59 55.97 -4.27 -2.80
CA ASP A 59 55.50 -4.21 -4.19
C ASP A 59 54.12 -3.54 -4.28
N VAL A 60 53.85 -2.88 -5.40
CA VAL A 60 52.56 -2.20 -5.66
C VAL A 60 52.35 -2.02 -7.15
N ASN A 61 51.16 -2.38 -7.66
CA ASN A 61 50.85 -2.21 -9.08
C ASN A 61 50.23 -0.84 -9.41
N ASP A 62 50.22 -0.49 -10.69
CA ASP A 62 49.65 0.74 -11.23
C ASP A 62 48.16 0.90 -10.89
N ALA A 63 47.40 -0.20 -10.83
CA ALA A 63 45.99 -0.17 -10.45
C ALA A 63 45.80 0.31 -9.01
N ALA A 64 46.62 -0.16 -8.06
CA ALA A 64 46.57 0.30 -6.67
C ALA A 64 46.93 1.78 -6.54
N LEU A 65 47.99 2.21 -7.25
CA LEU A 65 48.40 3.63 -7.28
C LEU A 65 47.31 4.51 -7.89
N THR A 66 46.56 4.01 -8.88
CA THR A 66 45.45 4.74 -9.50
C THR A 66 44.24 4.82 -8.57
N MET A 67 43.85 3.70 -7.94
CA MET A 67 42.69 3.65 -7.04
C MET A 67 42.88 4.49 -5.79
N LEU A 68 44.10 4.50 -5.23
CA LEU A 68 44.49 5.29 -4.06
C LEU A 68 44.96 6.71 -4.41
N ASP A 69 44.88 7.09 -5.68
CA ASP A 69 45.20 8.42 -6.18
C ASP A 69 46.63 8.89 -5.83
N ALA A 70 47.59 8.00 -5.97
CA ALA A 70 48.97 8.17 -5.53
C ALA A 70 50.00 7.94 -6.64
N ARG A 71 49.60 8.12 -7.90
CA ARG A 71 50.51 8.03 -9.04
C ARG A 71 51.66 9.04 -8.89
N GLY A 72 52.89 8.56 -9.07
CA GLY A 72 54.11 9.37 -8.95
C GLY A 72 54.66 9.51 -7.52
N ALA A 73 53.97 8.98 -6.50
CA ALA A 73 54.53 8.90 -5.15
C ALA A 73 55.53 7.74 -5.03
N GLN A 74 56.53 7.90 -4.17
CA GLN A 74 57.48 6.83 -3.85
C GLN A 74 56.91 5.97 -2.70
N TRP A 75 56.46 4.76 -3.04
CA TRP A 75 55.82 3.83 -2.08
C TRP A 75 56.78 2.79 -1.51
N LEU A 76 57.70 2.27 -2.33
CA LEU A 76 58.59 1.16 -1.97
C LEU A 76 59.43 1.46 -0.72
N GLY A 77 59.46 0.50 0.20
CA GLY A 77 60.21 0.55 1.47
C GLY A 77 59.60 1.44 2.55
N ARG A 78 58.51 2.15 2.28
CA ARG A 78 57.82 3.00 3.26
C ARG A 78 56.69 2.24 3.95
N GLU A 79 56.38 2.66 5.17
CA GLU A 79 55.29 2.09 5.96
C GLU A 79 53.92 2.46 5.38
N ILE A 80 53.03 1.48 5.20
CA ILE A 80 51.76 1.66 4.50
C ILE A 80 50.82 2.67 5.18
N VAL A 81 50.81 2.74 6.51
CA VAL A 81 49.95 3.69 7.26
C VAL A 81 50.40 5.13 7.12
N ALA A 82 51.70 5.35 6.89
CA ALA A 82 52.22 6.69 6.62
C ALA A 82 51.87 7.17 5.20
N LEU A 83 51.53 6.25 4.30
CA LEU A 83 51.11 6.54 2.93
C LEU A 83 49.59 6.66 2.80
N GLN A 84 48.85 5.77 3.47
CA GLN A 84 47.40 5.70 3.47
C GLN A 84 46.90 5.20 4.84
N GLU A 85 46.61 6.15 5.73
CA GLU A 85 46.14 5.87 7.10
C GLU A 85 44.87 5.00 7.11
N ASN A 86 44.01 5.16 6.11
CA ASN A 86 42.78 4.38 5.98
C ASN A 86 42.99 2.87 5.76
N LEU A 87 44.21 2.42 5.47
CA LEU A 87 44.57 1.00 5.39
C LEU A 87 45.07 0.44 6.74
N ALA A 88 45.19 1.26 7.79
CA ALA A 88 45.58 0.81 9.13
C ALA A 88 44.74 -0.36 9.68
N PRO A 89 43.40 -0.41 9.48
CA PRO A 89 42.61 -1.53 9.97
C PRO A 89 42.97 -2.87 9.33
N HIS A 90 43.61 -2.87 8.15
CA HIS A 90 44.09 -4.10 7.52
C HIS A 90 45.34 -4.66 8.17
N LEU A 91 45.96 -3.95 9.09
CA LEU A 91 47.19 -4.37 9.77
C LEU A 91 46.94 -5.23 11.01
N LEU A 92 45.69 -5.28 11.51
CA LEU A 92 45.31 -6.02 12.71
C LEU A 92 43.96 -6.75 12.51
N PRO A 93 43.84 -8.04 12.87
CA PRO A 93 44.88 -8.94 13.40
C PRO A 93 45.97 -9.27 12.37
N ALA A 94 47.15 -9.72 12.84
CA ALA A 94 48.29 -10.03 11.97
C ALA A 94 48.19 -11.40 11.28
N ASP A 95 47.29 -12.26 11.74
CA ASP A 95 47.11 -13.66 11.36
C ASP A 95 45.75 -13.93 10.67
N ALA A 96 44.87 -12.95 10.61
CA ALA A 96 43.55 -13.07 10.00
C ALA A 96 43.47 -12.32 8.68
N SER A 97 42.67 -12.84 7.75
CA SER A 97 42.23 -12.05 6.61
C SER A 97 41.21 -11.01 7.05
N THR A 98 41.37 -9.77 6.62
CA THR A 98 40.43 -8.67 6.90
C THR A 98 39.81 -8.17 5.60
N GLN A 99 38.55 -7.74 5.64
CA GLN A 99 37.87 -7.14 4.50
C GLN A 99 37.11 -5.90 4.97
N GLN A 100 37.24 -4.78 4.23
CA GLN A 100 36.59 -3.51 4.56
C GLN A 100 36.15 -2.77 3.30
N ASP A 101 35.15 -1.91 3.45
CA ASP A 101 34.77 -0.95 2.43
C ASP A 101 35.41 0.40 2.76
N LEU A 102 36.25 0.89 1.86
CA LEU A 102 36.95 2.14 1.97
C LEU A 102 36.36 3.17 0.99
N LYS A 103 36.05 4.37 1.49
CA LYS A 103 35.67 5.50 0.66
C LYS A 103 36.87 6.42 0.49
N VAL A 104 37.41 6.48 -0.73
CA VAL A 104 38.54 7.36 -1.08
C VAL A 104 38.01 8.53 -1.90
N ARG A 105 38.51 9.74 -1.62
CA ARG A 105 38.31 10.91 -2.48
C ARG A 105 39.61 11.16 -3.24
N GLY A 106 39.58 11.07 -4.56
CA GLY A 106 40.73 11.40 -5.40
C GLY A 106 40.99 12.90 -5.45
N ALA A 107 42.18 13.29 -5.92
CA ALA A 107 42.60 14.66 -6.19
C ALA A 107 41.81 15.30 -7.32
N ASP A 108 41.22 14.49 -8.20
CA ASP A 108 40.19 14.91 -9.16
C ASP A 108 38.84 15.27 -8.50
N GLY A 109 38.72 15.12 -7.17
CA GLY A 109 37.51 15.34 -6.40
C GLY A 109 36.50 14.18 -6.46
N ALA A 110 36.75 13.17 -7.30
CA ALA A 110 35.85 12.03 -7.46
C ALA A 110 35.90 11.11 -6.23
N THR A 111 34.73 10.60 -5.84
CA THR A 111 34.64 9.60 -4.76
C THR A 111 34.67 8.20 -5.34
N ARG A 112 35.63 7.39 -4.87
CA ARG A 112 35.77 5.97 -5.16
C ARG A 112 35.41 5.14 -3.94
N PHE A 113 34.71 4.03 -4.16
CA PHE A 113 34.42 3.02 -3.14
C PHE A 113 35.27 1.80 -3.46
N LEU A 114 36.20 1.46 -2.57
CA LEU A 114 37.10 0.33 -2.72
C LEU A 114 36.69 -0.74 -1.70
N ASN A 115 36.57 -1.99 -2.15
CA ASN A 115 36.56 -3.12 -1.24
C ASN A 115 37.99 -3.60 -1.07
N THR A 116 38.51 -3.51 0.14
CA THR A 116 39.90 -3.77 0.47
C THR A 116 39.99 -5.06 1.26
N ARG A 117 40.88 -5.98 0.85
CA ARG A 117 41.04 -7.28 1.49
C ARG A 117 42.51 -7.54 1.77
N ALA A 118 42.86 -7.81 3.02
CA ALA A 118 44.21 -8.18 3.40
C ALA A 118 44.32 -9.67 3.71
N MET A 119 45.42 -10.29 3.31
CA MET A 119 45.73 -11.71 3.54
C MET A 119 47.20 -11.86 3.99
N PRO A 120 47.51 -12.66 5.00
CA PRO A 120 48.89 -12.95 5.38
C PRO A 120 49.58 -13.83 4.31
N LEU A 121 50.85 -13.56 3.99
CA LEU A 121 51.62 -14.22 2.93
C LEU A 121 52.56 -15.34 3.44
N ASN A 122 52.60 -15.64 4.74
CA ASN A 122 53.38 -16.75 5.30
C ASN A 122 52.85 -17.21 6.67
N GLN A 123 53.02 -18.50 6.97
CA GLN A 123 52.61 -19.06 8.27
C GLN A 123 53.61 -18.74 9.38
N ASP A 124 54.90 -18.56 9.07
CA ASP A 124 55.96 -18.17 10.02
C ASP A 124 55.76 -16.71 10.51
N PRO A 125 55.52 -16.49 11.82
CA PRO A 125 55.33 -15.15 12.39
C PRO A 125 56.50 -14.19 12.15
N ALA A 126 57.74 -14.69 12.04
CA ALA A 126 58.92 -13.86 11.89
C ALA A 126 59.13 -13.34 10.45
N ARG A 127 58.44 -13.92 9.45
CA ARG A 127 58.54 -13.57 8.02
C ARG A 127 57.16 -13.32 7.39
N ARG A 128 56.18 -12.95 8.21
CA ARG A 128 54.79 -12.81 7.80
C ARG A 128 54.56 -11.46 7.10
N GLY A 129 54.74 -11.46 5.78
CA GLY A 129 54.26 -10.37 4.93
C GLY A 129 52.75 -10.38 4.75
N ARG A 130 52.21 -9.39 4.04
CA ARG A 130 50.76 -9.23 3.82
C ARG A 130 50.47 -8.82 2.38
N LEU A 131 49.44 -9.40 1.78
CA LEU A 131 48.88 -8.99 0.49
C LEU A 131 47.62 -8.17 0.77
N ILE A 132 47.56 -6.93 0.28
CA ILE A 132 46.35 -6.12 0.28
C ILE A 132 45.85 -6.04 -1.16
N LEU A 133 44.62 -6.48 -1.37
CA LEU A 133 43.88 -6.35 -2.62
C LEU A 133 42.89 -5.19 -2.48
N LEU A 134 42.76 -4.40 -3.54
CA LEU A 134 41.85 -3.26 -3.65
C LEU A 134 40.97 -3.52 -4.88
N HIS A 135 39.67 -3.60 -4.67
CA HIS A 135 38.71 -3.78 -5.76
C HIS A 135 37.81 -2.55 -5.85
N ASP A 136 37.79 -1.87 -6.99
CA ASP A 136 36.93 -0.69 -7.19
C ASP A 136 35.47 -1.12 -7.40
N VAL A 137 34.63 -0.87 -6.40
CA VAL A 137 33.19 -1.16 -6.41
C VAL A 137 32.34 0.09 -6.61
N THR A 138 32.93 1.20 -7.06
CA THR A 138 32.26 2.50 -7.20
C THR A 138 31.04 2.43 -8.10
N ALA A 139 31.18 1.86 -9.30
CA ALA A 139 30.07 1.73 -10.25
C ALA A 139 28.94 0.88 -9.65
N ARG A 140 29.29 -0.25 -9.04
CA ARG A 140 28.34 -1.16 -8.39
C ARG A 140 27.59 -0.47 -7.25
N LYS A 141 28.30 0.21 -6.34
CA LYS A 141 27.70 0.95 -5.21
C LYS A 141 26.82 2.11 -5.65
N ARG A 142 27.22 2.84 -6.71
CA ARG A 142 26.39 3.92 -7.27
C ARG A 142 25.11 3.38 -7.90
N ASN A 143 25.19 2.26 -8.61
CA ASN A 143 24.01 1.61 -9.19
C ASN A 143 23.06 1.08 -8.12
N GLU A 144 23.60 0.44 -7.07
CA GLU A 144 22.84 -0.03 -5.91
C GLU A 144 22.08 1.13 -5.24
N GLN A 145 22.78 2.23 -4.93
CA GLN A 145 22.17 3.43 -4.34
C GLN A 145 21.14 4.10 -5.27
N ALA A 146 21.40 4.14 -6.57
CA ALA A 146 20.46 4.70 -7.54
C ALA A 146 19.18 3.86 -7.63
N LEU A 147 19.33 2.53 -7.61
CA LEU A 147 18.22 1.58 -7.63
C LEU A 147 17.38 1.69 -6.35
N GLU A 148 18.02 1.77 -5.17
CA GLU A 148 17.33 1.99 -3.90
C GLU A 148 16.50 3.28 -3.91
N ARG A 149 17.09 4.38 -4.41
CA ARG A 149 16.38 5.67 -4.53
C ARG A 149 15.20 5.58 -5.49
N LEU A 150 15.37 4.95 -6.65
CA LEU A 150 14.30 4.79 -7.63
C LEU A 150 13.17 3.91 -7.08
N ASN A 151 13.51 2.84 -6.36
CA ASN A 151 12.53 1.97 -5.73
C ASN A 151 11.74 2.71 -4.64
N ALA A 152 12.42 3.48 -3.80
CA ALA A 152 11.75 4.32 -2.79
C ALA A 152 10.82 5.37 -3.44
N GLN A 153 11.25 5.99 -4.54
CA GLN A 153 10.42 6.93 -5.30
C GLN A 153 9.19 6.24 -5.92
N LEU A 154 9.36 5.05 -6.51
CA LEU A 154 8.26 4.28 -7.07
C LEU A 154 7.26 3.87 -5.99
N GLN A 155 7.73 3.43 -4.82
CA GLN A 155 6.87 3.10 -3.69
C GLN A 155 6.04 4.29 -3.22
N ALA A 156 6.65 5.48 -3.13
CA ALA A 156 5.93 6.70 -2.78
C ALA A 156 4.85 7.05 -3.82
N GLN A 157 5.15 6.95 -5.12
CA GLN A 157 4.18 7.18 -6.19
C GLN A 157 3.02 6.18 -6.16
N LEU A 158 3.30 4.89 -5.91
CA LEU A 158 2.27 3.87 -5.80
C LEU A 158 1.33 4.14 -4.62
N ALA A 159 1.88 4.55 -3.46
CA ALA A 159 1.09 4.91 -2.30
C ALA A 159 0.18 6.13 -2.58
N GLU A 160 0.69 7.14 -3.29
CA GLU A 160 -0.08 8.31 -3.70
C GLU A 160 -1.22 7.94 -4.66
N ILE A 161 -0.94 7.15 -5.69
CA ILE A 161 -1.95 6.67 -6.63
C ILE A 161 -3.04 5.88 -5.90
N GLN A 162 -2.67 5.00 -4.98
CA GLN A 162 -3.63 4.23 -4.19
C GLN A 162 -4.52 5.13 -3.32
N ALA A 163 -3.94 6.11 -2.63
CA ALA A 163 -4.70 7.06 -1.82
C ALA A 163 -5.69 7.90 -2.65
N LEU A 164 -5.27 8.36 -3.83
CA LEU A 164 -6.13 9.07 -4.77
C LEU A 164 -7.25 8.17 -5.30
N GLN A 165 -6.95 6.91 -5.63
CA GLN A 165 -7.97 5.94 -6.05
C GLN A 165 -9.00 5.70 -4.95
N THR A 166 -8.58 5.51 -3.70
CA THR A 166 -9.50 5.36 -2.57
C THR A 166 -10.39 6.60 -2.41
N THR A 167 -9.79 7.80 -2.48
CA THR A 167 -10.54 9.07 -2.37
C THR A 167 -11.57 9.23 -3.50
N LEU A 168 -11.18 8.95 -4.74
CA LEU A 168 -12.07 9.00 -5.89
C LEU A 168 -13.20 7.96 -5.77
N GLN A 169 -12.90 6.77 -5.26
CA GLN A 169 -13.90 5.74 -5.03
C GLN A 169 -14.88 6.14 -3.93
N GLU A 170 -14.41 6.73 -2.83
CA GLU A 170 -15.30 7.26 -1.78
C GLU A 170 -16.20 8.36 -2.32
N GLN A 171 -15.65 9.34 -3.04
CA GLN A 171 -16.44 10.40 -3.68
C GLN A 171 -17.45 9.87 -4.70
N ALA A 172 -17.09 8.83 -5.45
CA ALA A 172 -17.97 8.22 -6.44
C ALA A 172 -19.09 7.37 -5.83
N THR A 173 -18.94 6.91 -4.58
CA THR A 173 -19.87 5.96 -3.95
C THR A 173 -20.65 6.53 -2.78
N ARG A 174 -20.24 7.66 -2.21
CA ARG A 174 -20.86 8.30 -1.04
C ARG A 174 -21.61 9.57 -1.39
N ASP A 175 -22.64 9.89 -0.60
CA ASP A 175 -23.28 11.20 -0.58
C ASP A 175 -22.44 12.17 0.27
N PRO A 176 -22.08 13.36 -0.24
CA PRO A 176 -21.18 14.28 0.46
C PRO A 176 -21.78 14.92 1.71
N LEU A 177 -23.11 14.97 1.84
CA LEU A 177 -23.77 15.58 2.99
C LEU A 177 -23.83 14.62 4.18
N THR A 178 -24.27 13.40 3.94
CA THR A 178 -24.59 12.41 4.98
C THR A 178 -23.50 11.34 5.17
N GLY A 179 -22.60 11.18 4.20
CA GLY A 179 -21.58 10.11 4.20
C GLY A 179 -22.16 8.71 3.97
N LEU A 180 -23.46 8.59 3.72
CA LEU A 180 -24.09 7.34 3.30
C LEU A 180 -23.70 6.97 1.87
N TYR A 181 -24.09 5.78 1.42
CA TYR A 181 -23.96 5.47 -0.01
C TYR A 181 -24.85 6.40 -0.85
N ASN A 182 -24.42 6.68 -2.06
CA ASN A 182 -25.23 7.43 -3.03
C ASN A 182 -26.12 6.48 -3.85
N ARG A 183 -27.12 7.07 -4.50
CA ARG A 183 -28.10 6.35 -5.34
C ARG A 183 -27.45 5.43 -6.37
N ARG A 184 -26.39 5.92 -7.04
CA ARG A 184 -25.69 5.16 -8.08
C ARG A 184 -25.11 3.86 -7.52
N PHE A 185 -24.39 3.94 -6.40
CA PHE A 185 -23.78 2.76 -5.77
C PHE A 185 -24.83 1.77 -5.29
N LEU A 186 -25.90 2.25 -4.67
CA LEU A 186 -26.99 1.40 -4.19
C LEU A 186 -27.62 0.60 -5.34
N LEU A 187 -27.97 1.25 -6.45
CA LEU A 187 -28.60 0.58 -7.59
C LEU A 187 -27.71 -0.53 -8.17
N GLU A 188 -26.41 -0.26 -8.31
CA GLU A 188 -25.44 -1.25 -8.81
C GLU A 188 -25.39 -2.51 -7.93
N ILE A 189 -25.35 -2.33 -6.60
CA ILE A 189 -25.33 -3.47 -5.67
C ILE A 189 -26.69 -4.17 -5.62
N LEU A 190 -27.80 -3.43 -5.58
CA LEU A 190 -29.14 -3.99 -5.52
C LEU A 190 -29.44 -4.86 -6.74
N ASP A 191 -29.10 -4.42 -7.94
CA ASP A 191 -29.27 -5.20 -9.18
C ASP A 191 -28.47 -6.51 -9.16
N ARG A 192 -27.24 -6.45 -8.64
CA ARG A 192 -26.39 -7.63 -8.49
C ARG A 192 -26.99 -8.62 -7.49
N GLU A 193 -27.42 -8.13 -6.33
CA GLU A 193 -27.97 -8.97 -5.27
C GLU A 193 -29.33 -9.55 -5.63
N LEU A 194 -30.18 -8.84 -6.39
CA LEU A 194 -31.46 -9.37 -6.88
C LEU A 194 -31.27 -10.57 -7.83
N LYS A 195 -30.27 -10.51 -8.72
CA LYS A 195 -29.91 -11.64 -9.59
C LYS A 195 -29.46 -12.86 -8.78
N GLN A 196 -28.77 -12.65 -7.67
CA GLN A 196 -28.33 -13.71 -6.76
C GLN A 196 -29.47 -14.25 -5.88
N SER A 197 -30.32 -13.36 -5.39
CA SER A 197 -31.54 -13.64 -4.63
C SER A 197 -32.47 -14.56 -5.42
N ALA A 198 -32.70 -14.29 -6.70
CA ALA A 198 -33.55 -15.11 -7.56
C ALA A 198 -33.07 -16.58 -7.64
N ARG A 199 -31.75 -16.82 -7.62
CA ARG A 199 -31.16 -18.16 -7.64
C ARG A 199 -31.22 -18.86 -6.29
N THR A 200 -31.01 -18.09 -5.21
CA THR A 200 -30.92 -18.62 -3.84
C THR A 200 -32.27 -18.65 -3.10
N ARG A 201 -33.32 -18.08 -3.70
CA ARG A 201 -34.65 -17.88 -3.12
C ARG A 201 -34.60 -17.15 -1.77
N ARG A 202 -33.66 -16.22 -1.63
CA ARG A 202 -33.54 -15.37 -0.43
C ARG A 202 -34.19 -14.02 -0.71
N PRO A 203 -35.24 -13.62 0.00
CA PRO A 203 -35.94 -12.37 -0.27
C PRO A 203 -35.04 -11.16 -0.02
N ILE A 204 -35.34 -10.03 -0.68
CA ILE A 204 -34.71 -8.74 -0.42
C ILE A 204 -35.82 -7.73 -0.17
N SER A 205 -35.79 -7.07 0.98
CA SER A 205 -36.71 -5.98 1.29
C SER A 205 -36.03 -4.64 1.05
N VAL A 206 -36.74 -3.71 0.40
CA VAL A 206 -36.32 -2.33 0.18
C VAL A 206 -37.30 -1.43 0.94
N ILE A 207 -36.74 -0.47 1.67
CA ILE A 207 -37.50 0.51 2.44
C ILE A 207 -37.10 1.88 1.89
N LEU A 208 -38.06 2.60 1.31
CA LEU A 208 -37.91 3.99 0.92
C LEU A 208 -38.48 4.86 2.05
N LEU A 209 -37.77 5.92 2.40
CA LEU A 209 -38.10 6.83 3.50
C LEU A 209 -38.01 8.26 3.01
N ASP A 210 -38.90 9.11 3.50
CA ASP A 210 -38.90 10.55 3.25
C ASP A 210 -39.07 11.31 4.57
N VAL A 211 -38.37 12.45 4.68
CA VAL A 211 -38.49 13.34 5.84
C VAL A 211 -39.74 14.20 5.72
N ASP A 212 -40.70 13.95 6.59
CA ASP A 212 -41.95 14.70 6.55
C ASP A 212 -41.73 16.19 6.80
N HIS A 213 -42.40 17.01 5.97
CA HIS A 213 -42.34 18.47 6.07
C HIS A 213 -40.92 19.06 5.98
N TYR A 214 -39.97 18.37 5.34
CA TYR A 214 -38.58 18.84 5.21
C TYR A 214 -38.46 20.28 4.67
N LYS A 215 -39.26 20.64 3.67
CA LYS A 215 -39.31 22.01 3.15
C LYS A 215 -39.69 23.04 4.23
N ALA A 216 -40.65 22.72 5.09
CA ALA A 216 -41.03 23.62 6.18
C ALA A 216 -39.92 23.81 7.22
N ILE A 217 -39.10 22.77 7.46
CA ILE A 217 -37.90 22.87 8.30
C ILE A 217 -36.91 23.86 7.68
N ASN A 218 -36.63 23.73 6.39
CA ASN A 218 -35.74 24.65 5.67
C ASN A 218 -36.28 26.08 5.64
N ASP A 219 -37.58 26.25 5.39
CA ASP A 219 -38.21 27.57 5.30
C ASP A 219 -38.25 28.27 6.68
N THR A 220 -38.35 27.51 7.77
CA THR A 220 -38.44 28.05 9.14
C THR A 220 -37.07 28.28 9.79
N TYR A 221 -36.13 27.34 9.60
CA TYR A 221 -34.85 27.32 10.32
C TYR A 221 -33.63 27.48 9.40
N GLY A 222 -33.85 27.60 8.09
CA GLY A 222 -32.80 27.72 7.09
C GLY A 222 -32.24 26.36 6.61
N HIS A 223 -31.57 26.38 5.46
CA HIS A 223 -31.00 25.18 4.83
C HIS A 223 -30.00 24.42 5.72
N ALA A 224 -29.26 25.12 6.57
CA ALA A 224 -28.31 24.50 7.47
C ALA A 224 -28.99 23.59 8.52
N ALA A 225 -30.23 23.92 8.92
CA ALA A 225 -31.03 23.09 9.81
C ALA A 225 -31.53 21.82 9.11
N GLY A 226 -31.98 21.94 7.86
CA GLY A 226 -32.34 20.77 7.05
C GLY A 226 -31.15 19.85 6.80
N ASP A 227 -30.00 20.40 6.45
CA ASP A 227 -28.76 19.63 6.30
C ASP A 227 -28.37 18.88 7.59
N ALA A 228 -28.55 19.52 8.76
CA ALA A 228 -28.33 18.88 10.05
C ALA A 228 -29.33 17.74 10.31
N ALA A 229 -30.61 17.94 9.98
CA ALA A 229 -31.64 16.90 10.08
C ALA A 229 -31.29 15.68 9.21
N LEU A 230 -30.89 15.90 7.95
CA LEU A 230 -30.50 14.81 7.04
C LEU A 230 -29.25 14.06 7.53
N LYS A 231 -28.24 14.78 8.06
CA LYS A 231 -27.05 14.17 8.66
C LYS A 231 -27.41 13.28 9.85
N MET A 232 -28.30 13.76 10.72
CA MET A 232 -28.73 13.01 11.90
C MET A 232 -29.54 11.77 11.51
N LEU A 233 -30.48 11.89 10.58
CA LEU A 233 -31.22 10.75 10.05
C LEU A 233 -30.27 9.72 9.42
N GLY A 234 -29.32 10.19 8.62
CA GLY A 234 -28.33 9.30 7.99
C GLY A 234 -27.48 8.55 9.02
N GLU A 235 -26.98 9.23 10.04
CA GLU A 235 -26.23 8.59 11.13
C GLU A 235 -27.08 7.58 11.90
N TRP A 236 -28.31 7.95 12.23
CA TRP A 236 -29.21 7.08 12.96
C TRP A 236 -29.57 5.83 12.15
N LEU A 237 -29.88 5.96 10.85
CA LEU A 237 -30.11 4.81 9.97
C LEU A 237 -28.87 3.93 9.86
N ARG A 238 -27.67 4.53 9.77
CA ARG A 238 -26.40 3.79 9.74
C ARG A 238 -26.17 2.97 11.00
N VAL A 239 -26.44 3.53 12.18
CA VAL A 239 -26.30 2.83 13.47
C VAL A 239 -27.37 1.76 13.66
N LYS A 240 -28.60 2.04 13.23
CA LYS A 240 -29.73 1.10 13.38
C LYS A 240 -29.71 -0.02 12.36
N THR A 241 -29.07 0.17 11.20
CA THR A 241 -28.98 -0.85 10.15
C THR A 241 -27.80 -1.79 10.38
N ARG A 242 -27.98 -3.09 10.13
CA ARG A 242 -26.89 -4.07 10.28
C ARG A 242 -25.86 -3.88 9.17
N ARG A 243 -24.59 -4.22 9.45
CA ARG A 243 -23.45 -4.06 8.53
C ARG A 243 -23.61 -4.73 7.16
N GLY A 244 -24.44 -5.77 7.06
CA GLY A 244 -24.69 -6.49 5.81
C GLY A 244 -25.69 -5.81 4.88
N ASP A 245 -26.47 -4.83 5.35
CA ASP A 245 -27.46 -4.11 4.57
C ASP A 245 -26.91 -2.77 4.07
N LEU A 246 -27.55 -2.18 3.06
CA LEU A 246 -27.14 -0.88 2.51
C LEU A 246 -28.09 0.23 2.92
N VAL A 247 -27.52 1.34 3.36
CA VAL A 247 -28.23 2.60 3.63
C VAL A 247 -27.71 3.66 2.67
N CYS A 248 -28.62 4.31 1.97
CA CYS A 248 -28.33 5.27 0.91
C CYS A 248 -29.17 6.53 1.07
N ARG A 249 -28.60 7.69 0.76
CA ARG A 249 -29.41 8.90 0.47
C ARG A 249 -29.81 8.83 -1.00
N TYR A 250 -31.10 8.61 -1.26
CA TYR A 250 -31.61 8.34 -2.60
C TYR A 250 -31.69 9.62 -3.43
N GLY A 251 -32.14 10.72 -2.84
CA GLY A 251 -32.16 12.05 -3.45
C GLY A 251 -32.84 13.06 -2.54
N GLY A 252 -32.39 14.31 -2.51
CA GLY A 252 -33.02 15.35 -1.67
C GLY A 252 -33.12 14.95 -0.20
N ASP A 253 -34.34 14.75 0.28
CA ASP A 253 -34.76 14.33 1.60
C ASP A 253 -35.15 12.83 1.70
N GLU A 254 -34.95 12.07 0.63
CA GLU A 254 -35.28 10.65 0.53
C GLU A 254 -34.07 9.76 0.84
N PHE A 255 -34.34 8.68 1.57
CA PHE A 255 -33.38 7.64 1.93
C PHE A 255 -33.90 6.28 1.50
N LEU A 256 -32.99 5.37 1.19
CA LEU A 256 -33.33 4.00 0.84
C LEU A 256 -32.46 3.03 1.62
N VAL A 257 -33.10 2.04 2.25
CA VAL A 257 -32.44 0.92 2.92
C VAL A 257 -32.75 -0.39 2.20
N ALA A 258 -31.71 -1.09 1.74
CA ALA A 258 -31.82 -2.41 1.13
C ALA A 258 -31.37 -3.49 2.12
N MET A 259 -32.30 -4.38 2.47
CA MET A 259 -32.11 -5.44 3.45
C MET A 259 -32.01 -6.82 2.78
N PHE A 260 -30.80 -7.38 2.72
CA PHE A 260 -30.55 -8.62 1.96
C PHE A 260 -30.89 -9.88 2.77
N GLY A 261 -31.77 -10.72 2.25
CA GLY A 261 -32.27 -11.89 2.98
C GLY A 261 -33.36 -11.56 4.01
N ALA A 262 -33.91 -10.34 3.98
CA ALA A 262 -35.06 -9.97 4.82
C ALA A 262 -36.38 -10.31 4.10
N SER A 263 -37.32 -10.89 4.84
CA SER A 263 -38.70 -11.09 4.37
C SER A 263 -39.52 -9.81 4.53
N ALA A 264 -40.68 -9.75 3.88
CA ALA A 264 -41.60 -8.62 3.99
C ALA A 264 -41.96 -8.28 5.45
N GLU A 265 -42.25 -9.29 6.28
CA GLU A 265 -42.53 -9.10 7.71
C GLU A 265 -41.35 -8.49 8.49
N VAL A 266 -40.12 -8.87 8.15
CA VAL A 266 -38.92 -8.31 8.78
C VAL A 266 -38.71 -6.87 8.30
N GLY A 267 -38.84 -6.61 6.99
CA GLY A 267 -38.75 -5.27 6.42
C GLY A 267 -39.75 -4.32 7.07
N LEU A 268 -41.03 -4.72 7.14
CA LEU A 268 -42.10 -3.90 7.70
C LEU A 268 -41.88 -3.61 9.19
N ARG A 269 -41.53 -4.62 9.98
CA ARG A 269 -41.23 -4.46 11.40
C ARG A 269 -40.08 -3.48 11.63
N ARG A 270 -39.02 -3.58 10.83
CA ARG A 270 -37.83 -2.73 10.94
C ARG A 270 -38.12 -1.30 10.52
N ALA A 271 -38.89 -1.11 9.46
CA ALA A 271 -39.40 0.20 9.07
C ALA A 271 -40.25 0.82 10.19
N GLN A 272 -41.08 0.03 10.89
CA GLN A 272 -41.90 0.51 12.01
C GLN A 272 -41.02 0.91 13.21
N GLU A 273 -40.09 0.05 13.63
CA GLU A 273 -39.10 0.36 14.68
C GLU A 273 -38.32 1.64 14.37
N TRP A 274 -38.02 1.86 13.10
CA TRP A 274 -37.35 3.07 12.63
C TRP A 274 -38.28 4.29 12.74
N CYS A 275 -39.47 4.25 12.15
CA CYS A 275 -40.44 5.33 12.22
C CYS A 275 -40.69 5.78 13.68
N ASP A 276 -41.01 4.84 14.56
CA ASP A 276 -41.27 5.12 15.97
C ASP A 276 -40.02 5.63 16.70
N GLY A 277 -38.87 4.98 16.49
CA GLY A 277 -37.63 5.34 17.15
C GLY A 277 -37.06 6.70 16.72
N PHE A 278 -37.36 7.17 15.50
CA PHE A 278 -36.98 8.50 15.05
C PHE A 278 -37.96 9.58 15.55
N ARG A 279 -39.26 9.29 15.56
CA ARG A 279 -40.30 10.17 16.14
C ARG A 279 -40.01 10.52 17.61
N GLU A 280 -39.56 9.53 18.39
CA GLU A 280 -39.20 9.71 19.80
C GLU A 280 -37.87 10.48 19.99
N MET A 281 -37.04 10.57 18.95
CA MET A 281 -35.77 11.26 19.01
C MET A 281 -35.98 12.78 19.00
N ARG A 282 -35.50 13.44 20.05
CA ARG A 282 -35.42 14.91 20.08
C ARG A 282 -34.23 15.38 19.26
N VAL A 283 -34.49 15.90 18.08
CA VAL A 283 -33.50 16.56 17.24
C VAL A 283 -33.33 17.99 17.72
N TRP A 284 -32.13 18.40 18.14
CA TRP A 284 -31.85 19.76 18.60
C TRP A 284 -31.00 20.50 17.57
N TYR A 285 -31.44 21.69 17.17
CA TYR A 285 -30.68 22.59 16.30
C TYR A 285 -30.73 24.01 16.87
N GLU A 286 -29.55 24.59 17.14
CA GLU A 286 -29.41 25.94 17.71
C GLU A 286 -30.32 26.25 18.92
N GLY A 287 -30.56 25.24 19.77
CA GLY A 287 -31.39 25.36 20.97
C GLY A 287 -32.90 25.17 20.74
N ALA A 288 -33.36 24.99 19.50
CA ALA A 288 -34.71 24.58 19.17
C ALA A 288 -34.82 23.06 19.05
N ALA A 289 -35.91 22.48 19.55
CA ALA A 289 -36.26 21.09 19.31
C ALA A 289 -37.03 20.97 17.98
N LEU A 290 -36.43 20.30 17.00
CA LEU A 290 -37.07 19.94 15.75
C LEU A 290 -37.86 18.64 15.97
N HIS A 291 -39.17 18.70 15.74
CA HIS A 291 -40.00 17.51 15.67
C HIS A 291 -40.02 17.02 14.23
N ILE A 292 -39.42 15.86 13.99
CA ILE A 292 -39.23 15.29 12.65
C ILE A 292 -39.86 13.90 12.64
N THR A 293 -40.77 13.69 11.70
CA THR A 293 -41.40 12.39 11.45
C THR A 293 -40.99 11.87 10.08
N LEU A 294 -41.24 10.59 9.84
CA LEU A 294 -40.86 9.92 8.60
C LEU A 294 -42.07 9.21 7.99
N SER A 295 -42.21 9.32 6.67
CA SER A 295 -43.09 8.46 5.88
C SER A 295 -42.26 7.36 5.21
N LEU A 296 -42.65 6.10 5.37
CA LEU A 296 -41.89 4.96 4.85
C LEU A 296 -42.76 4.03 3.99
N GLY A 297 -42.19 3.55 2.89
CA GLY A 297 -42.77 2.51 2.04
C GLY A 297 -41.88 1.28 1.96
N VAL A 298 -42.46 0.09 2.11
CA VAL A 298 -41.71 -1.18 2.15
C VAL A 298 -42.13 -2.10 1.01
N ALA A 299 -41.20 -2.41 0.10
CA ALA A 299 -41.39 -3.43 -0.93
C ALA A 299 -40.44 -4.61 -0.72
N THR A 300 -40.77 -5.77 -1.27
CA THR A 300 -39.97 -6.99 -1.07
C THR A 300 -39.98 -7.87 -2.31
N SER A 301 -38.80 -8.29 -2.75
CA SER A 301 -38.62 -9.26 -3.84
C SER A 301 -38.76 -10.69 -3.34
N PRO A 302 -39.40 -11.60 -4.11
CA PRO A 302 -39.96 -11.37 -5.45
C PRO A 302 -41.41 -10.89 -5.48
N THR A 303 -42.08 -10.76 -4.33
CA THR A 303 -43.53 -10.45 -4.24
C THR A 303 -43.92 -9.17 -4.96
N HIS A 304 -43.12 -8.12 -4.78
CA HIS A 304 -43.39 -6.76 -5.27
C HIS A 304 -42.55 -6.39 -6.50
N GLY A 305 -41.90 -7.37 -7.13
CA GLY A 305 -41.01 -7.11 -8.26
C GLY A 305 -39.74 -7.96 -8.27
N ALA A 306 -39.18 -8.13 -9.46
CA ALA A 306 -37.96 -8.90 -9.69
C ALA A 306 -36.75 -8.02 -10.01
N THR A 307 -36.96 -6.77 -10.41
CA THR A 307 -35.90 -5.79 -10.72
C THR A 307 -35.79 -4.72 -9.64
N SER A 308 -34.67 -3.99 -9.63
CA SER A 308 -34.52 -2.87 -8.70
C SER A 308 -35.54 -1.78 -8.96
N GLU A 309 -35.89 -1.55 -10.23
CA GLU A 309 -36.86 -0.53 -10.65
C GLU A 309 -38.26 -0.87 -10.12
N ASP A 310 -38.72 -2.11 -10.29
CA ASP A 310 -40.02 -2.56 -9.78
C ASP A 310 -40.12 -2.37 -8.26
N LEU A 311 -39.10 -2.80 -7.52
CA LEU A 311 -39.11 -2.73 -6.05
C LEU A 311 -39.08 -1.30 -5.54
N ILE A 312 -38.26 -0.44 -6.16
CA ILE A 312 -38.19 0.97 -5.77
C ILE A 312 -39.51 1.65 -6.08
N HIS A 313 -40.11 1.37 -7.25
CA HIS A 313 -41.41 1.92 -7.61
C HIS A 313 -42.51 1.46 -6.66
N ALA A 314 -42.56 0.17 -6.31
CA ALA A 314 -43.52 -0.35 -5.33
C ALA A 314 -43.32 0.27 -3.93
N ALA A 315 -42.07 0.47 -3.51
CA ALA A 315 -41.76 1.13 -2.23
C ALA A 315 -42.15 2.62 -2.27
N ASP A 316 -41.94 3.30 -3.38
CA ASP A 316 -42.33 4.70 -3.58
C ASP A 316 -43.85 4.88 -3.53
N MET A 317 -44.60 4.02 -4.22
CA MET A 317 -46.07 4.04 -4.15
C MET A 317 -46.59 3.81 -2.73
N ALA A 318 -45.99 2.88 -1.99
CA ALA A 318 -46.33 2.66 -0.58
C ALA A 318 -45.98 3.88 0.30
N MET A 319 -44.81 4.49 0.09
CA MET A 319 -44.40 5.70 0.82
C MET A 319 -45.33 6.88 0.51
N TYR A 320 -45.77 7.01 -0.74
CA TYR A 320 -46.75 8.00 -1.16
C TYR A 320 -48.11 7.78 -0.48
N ALA A 321 -48.56 6.54 -0.34
CA ALA A 321 -49.76 6.21 0.43
C ALA A 321 -49.58 6.59 1.92
N ALA A 322 -48.41 6.35 2.52
CA ALA A 322 -48.11 6.80 3.88
C ALA A 322 -48.22 8.33 4.03
N LYS A 323 -47.73 9.09 3.04
CA LYS A 323 -47.87 10.55 3.02
C LYS A 323 -49.33 11.00 2.92
N GLN A 324 -50.16 10.28 2.16
CA GLN A 324 -51.59 10.56 2.05
C GLN A 324 -52.38 10.20 3.31
N ALA A 325 -51.99 9.12 3.99
CA ALA A 325 -52.63 8.65 5.22
C ALA A 325 -52.31 9.51 6.47
N GLY A 326 -51.73 10.70 6.28
CA GLY A 326 -51.41 11.63 7.36
C GLY A 326 -49.93 11.71 7.75
N ARG A 327 -49.03 11.04 7.01
CA ARG A 327 -47.58 10.96 7.28
C ARG A 327 -47.26 10.20 8.57
N ASP A 328 -45.99 10.21 8.99
CA ASP A 328 -45.55 9.60 10.24
C ASP A 328 -45.94 8.12 10.39
N CYS A 329 -45.89 7.37 9.29
CA CYS A 329 -46.28 5.98 9.27
C CYS A 329 -45.57 5.16 8.19
N VAL A 330 -45.74 3.85 8.31
CA VAL A 330 -45.22 2.85 7.37
C VAL A 330 -46.36 2.26 6.57
N ARG A 331 -46.12 2.00 5.29
CA ARG A 331 -47.03 1.26 4.40
C ARG A 331 -46.29 0.22 3.58
N SER A 332 -47.01 -0.83 3.17
CA SER A 332 -46.62 -1.78 2.13
C SER A 332 -47.53 -1.64 0.90
N PRO A 333 -47.13 -2.16 -0.27
CA PRO A 333 -47.96 -2.14 -1.48
C PRO A 333 -49.37 -2.70 -1.27
N GLU A 334 -49.54 -3.78 -0.51
CA GLU A 334 -50.86 -4.36 -0.24
C GLU A 334 -51.78 -3.41 0.54
N GLN A 335 -51.20 -2.55 1.38
CA GLN A 335 -51.95 -1.54 2.14
C GLN A 335 -52.27 -0.31 1.28
N ALA A 336 -51.42 0.02 0.32
CA ALA A 336 -51.64 1.14 -0.60
C ALA A 336 -52.80 0.84 -1.58
N ASP A 337 -52.85 -0.38 -2.12
CA ASP A 337 -53.92 -0.80 -3.04
C ASP A 337 -55.29 -0.79 -2.35
N SER A 338 -55.36 -1.26 -1.10
CA SER A 338 -56.60 -1.28 -0.31
C SER A 338 -57.16 0.13 -0.05
N GLU A 339 -56.28 1.12 0.14
CA GLU A 339 -56.66 2.51 0.45
C GLU A 339 -57.09 3.27 -0.82
N LEU A 340 -56.49 2.95 -1.97
CA LEU A 340 -56.93 3.43 -3.29
C LEU A 340 -58.33 2.89 -3.64
N GLU A 341 -58.57 1.59 -3.45
CA GLU A 341 -59.89 0.99 -3.68
C GLU A 341 -60.96 1.60 -2.76
N LEU A 342 -60.63 1.83 -1.48
CA LEU A 342 -61.55 2.48 -0.52
C LEU A 342 -61.85 3.93 -0.91
N ASN A 343 -60.86 4.69 -1.38
CA ASN A 343 -61.05 6.07 -1.82
C ASN A 343 -61.87 6.16 -3.13
N GLU A 344 -61.63 5.26 -4.09
CA GLU A 344 -62.45 5.20 -5.31
C GLU A 344 -63.91 4.82 -5.01
N LEU A 345 -64.13 3.86 -4.11
CA LEU A 345 -65.48 3.50 -3.65
C LEU A 345 -66.17 4.65 -2.90
N ALA A 346 -65.44 5.40 -2.08
CA ALA A 346 -65.97 6.57 -1.37
C ALA A 346 -66.33 7.71 -2.33
N LEU A 347 -65.55 7.92 -3.40
CA LEU A 347 -65.85 8.90 -4.45
C LEU A 347 -67.04 8.50 -5.34
N GLN A 348 -67.26 7.20 -5.54
CA GLN A 348 -68.42 6.71 -6.29
C GLN A 348 -69.72 6.72 -5.47
N ALA A 349 -69.62 6.78 -4.14
CA ALA A 349 -70.75 6.82 -3.21
C ALA A 349 -71.19 8.24 -2.81
N ALA A 350 -70.44 9.27 -3.21
CA ALA A 350 -70.74 10.69 -3.03
C ALA A 350 -71.30 11.30 -4.32
#